data_AF-A0A502HEB7-F1
#
_entry.id   AF-A0A502HEB7-F1
#
_cell.length_a   1.000
_cell.length_b   1.000
_cell.length_c   1.000
_cell.angle_alpha   90.00
_cell.angle_beta   90.00
_cell.angle_gamma   90.00
#
_symmetry.space_group_name_H-M   'P 1'
#
loop_
_entity.id
_entity.type
_entity.pdbx_description
1 polymer ?
#
loop_
_entity_poly.entity_id
_entity_poly.type
_entity_poly.pdbx_seq_one_letter_code
_entity_poly.pdbx_strand_id
1 'polypeptide(L)'
;MATEFSLLERTILKAKGLSDEQLAALGEMGVQGRAAFEEIGTVVTLLELLPDLDPAVAARVLEWALPPAPGAAPAAPGAPLPTIVVDSSDVIFCANCHHKQPKDYTPGDLCVNCGRQAEPIEQCFWCGASGPGKFCRNCGAHFVRTAELPLALLLRRDGLAKDEIPRRLNEASAEEKEQLWGRVRRARI
;
A
#
# COMPACT_ATOMS: atom_id res chain seq x y z
N MET A 1 33.59 40.73 -16.96
CA MET A 1 32.72 40.70 -18.15
C MET A 1 31.54 39.85 -17.78
N ALA A 2 30.32 40.38 -17.88
CA ALA A 2 29.09 39.72 -17.44
C ALA A 2 28.95 38.37 -18.15
N THR A 3 29.25 37.29 -17.43
CA THR A 3 29.07 35.94 -17.92
C THR A 3 27.60 35.64 -17.79
N GLU A 4 26.78 36.18 -18.68
CA GLU A 4 25.37 35.80 -18.77
C GLU A 4 25.22 34.29 -18.98
N PHE A 5 24.09 33.73 -18.55
CA PHE A 5 23.77 32.33 -18.83
C PHE A 5 23.96 32.03 -20.32
N SER A 6 24.73 30.99 -20.61
CA SER A 6 24.90 30.50 -21.98
C SER A 6 23.55 30.07 -22.56
N LEU A 7 23.45 30.06 -23.90
CA LEU A 7 22.22 29.63 -24.59
C LEU A 7 21.75 28.24 -24.15
N LEU A 8 22.70 27.34 -23.86
CA LEU A 8 22.43 25.99 -23.36
C LEU A 8 21.83 26.02 -21.94
N GLU A 9 22.44 26.78 -21.02
CA GLU A 9 21.95 26.90 -19.64
C GLU A 9 20.56 27.52 -19.58
N ARG A 10 20.30 28.57 -20.36
CA ARG A 10 18.95 29.18 -20.46
C ARG A 10 17.92 28.16 -20.93
N THR A 11 18.26 27.36 -21.93
CA THR A 11 17.36 26.33 -22.47
C THR A 11 17.07 25.25 -21.42
N ILE A 12 18.08 24.84 -20.66
CA ILE A 12 17.91 23.85 -19.59
C ILE A 12 17.04 24.42 -18.47
N LEU A 13 17.30 25.64 -18.00
CA LEU A 13 16.52 26.28 -16.93
C LEU A 13 15.04 26.46 -17.33
N LYS A 14 14.76 26.85 -18.57
CA LYS A 14 13.39 26.88 -19.12
C LYS A 14 12.75 25.50 -19.13
N ALA A 15 13.48 24.46 -19.54
CA ALA A 15 13.00 23.09 -19.52
C ALA A 15 12.71 22.56 -18.09
N LYS A 16 13.39 23.11 -17.07
CA LYS A 16 13.11 22.82 -15.65
C LYS A 16 11.92 23.60 -15.09
N GLY A 17 11.41 24.59 -15.83
CA GLY A 17 10.19 25.33 -15.51
C GLY A 17 10.41 26.78 -15.10
N LEU A 18 11.59 27.37 -15.30
CA LEU A 18 11.79 28.81 -15.08
C LEU A 18 11.19 29.62 -16.22
N SER A 19 10.47 30.67 -15.86
CA SER A 19 10.00 31.69 -16.80
C SER A 19 11.12 32.65 -17.20
N ASP A 20 10.92 33.36 -18.31
CA ASP A 20 11.84 34.41 -18.77
C ASP A 20 11.99 35.55 -17.76
N GLU A 21 10.93 35.88 -17.03
CA GLU A 21 10.93 36.90 -15.97
C GLU A 21 11.80 36.48 -14.78
N GLN A 22 11.68 35.21 -14.35
CA GLN A 22 12.51 34.65 -13.26
C GLN A 22 13.99 34.55 -13.65
N LEU A 23 14.29 34.26 -14.92
CA LEU A 23 15.67 34.26 -15.43
C LEU A 23 16.28 35.67 -15.45
N ALA A 24 15.48 36.69 -15.81
CA ALA A 24 15.91 38.08 -15.75
C ALA A 24 16.18 38.52 -14.30
N ALA A 25 15.29 38.19 -13.37
CA ALA A 25 15.45 38.47 -11.95
C ALA A 25 16.73 37.85 -11.37
N LEU A 26 17.03 36.59 -11.70
CA LEU A 26 18.28 35.93 -11.30
C LEU A 26 19.52 36.65 -11.86
N GLY A 27 19.44 37.15 -13.10
CA GLY A 27 20.50 37.94 -13.72
C GLY A 27 20.76 39.27 -13.02
N GLU A 28 19.70 39.97 -12.59
CA GLU A 28 19.79 41.22 -11.81
C GLU A 28 20.42 41.00 -10.42
N MET A 29 20.17 39.83 -9.83
CA MET A 29 20.74 39.41 -8.54
C MET A 29 22.18 38.88 -8.65
N GLY A 30 22.77 38.91 -9.85
CA GLY A 30 24.15 38.48 -10.06
C GLY A 30 24.33 36.96 -10.21
N VAL A 31 23.25 36.19 -10.33
CA VAL A 31 23.30 34.74 -10.62
C VAL A 31 23.47 34.59 -12.13
N GLN A 32 24.72 34.63 -12.60
CA GLN A 32 24.99 34.70 -14.04
C GLN A 32 25.44 33.36 -14.66
N GLY A 33 25.67 32.31 -13.86
CA GLY A 33 26.03 31.00 -14.38
C GLY A 33 25.85 29.88 -13.39
N ARG A 34 26.10 28.63 -13.83
CA ARG A 34 25.97 27.44 -12.98
C ARG A 34 26.71 27.55 -11.63
N ALA A 35 27.89 28.16 -11.62
CA ALA A 35 28.70 28.34 -10.42
C ALA A 35 28.02 29.20 -9.34
N ALA A 36 27.18 30.17 -9.72
CA ALA A 36 26.49 31.03 -8.75
C ALA A 36 25.44 30.26 -7.92
N PHE A 37 24.95 29.11 -8.41
CA PHE A 37 24.05 28.25 -7.65
C PHE A 37 24.77 27.50 -6.51
N GLU A 38 26.10 27.40 -6.53
CA GLU A 38 26.88 26.88 -5.40
C GLU A 38 26.77 27.77 -4.16
N GLU A 39 26.70 29.09 -4.36
CA GLU A 39 26.51 30.06 -3.27
C GLU A 39 25.09 30.04 -2.70
N ILE A 40 24.09 29.72 -3.54
CA ILE A 40 22.69 29.58 -3.11
C ILE A 40 22.53 28.29 -2.28
N GLY A 41 23.10 27.18 -2.75
CA GLY A 41 23.30 25.92 -2.02
C GLY A 41 22.04 25.13 -1.62
N THR A 42 20.91 25.78 -1.35
CA THR A 42 19.69 25.14 -0.86
C THR A 42 18.43 25.65 -1.53
N VAL A 43 17.40 24.80 -1.58
CA VAL A 43 16.07 25.13 -2.14
C VAL A 43 15.44 26.30 -1.38
N VAL A 44 15.66 26.37 -0.07
CA VAL A 44 15.11 27.44 0.78
C VAL A 44 15.70 28.79 0.39
N THR A 45 17.03 28.88 0.25
CA THR A 45 17.69 30.12 -0.19
C THR A 45 17.21 30.55 -1.57
N LEU A 46 17.00 29.62 -2.51
CA LEU A 46 16.49 29.98 -3.85
C LEU A 46 15.05 30.51 -3.81
N LEU A 47 14.19 29.97 -2.94
CA LEU A 47 12.82 30.44 -2.74
C LEU A 47 12.77 31.78 -2.00
N GLU A 48 13.75 32.08 -1.14
CA GLU A 48 13.86 33.41 -0.51
C GLU A 48 14.25 34.50 -1.54
N LEU A 49 15.03 34.14 -2.55
CA LEU A 49 15.39 35.05 -3.66
C LEU A 49 14.25 35.18 -4.68
N LEU A 50 13.48 34.12 -4.90
CA LEU A 50 12.33 34.08 -5.81
C LEU A 50 11.10 33.48 -5.10
N PRO A 51 10.34 34.28 -4.34
CA PRO A 51 9.21 33.77 -3.54
C PRO A 51 8.05 33.22 -4.39
N ASP A 52 7.94 33.67 -5.64
CA ASP A 52 6.91 33.22 -6.58
C ASP A 52 7.30 31.94 -7.35
N LEU A 53 8.47 31.35 -7.03
CA LEU A 53 8.95 30.12 -7.66
C LEU A 53 8.31 28.89 -7.00
N ASP A 54 7.84 27.95 -7.81
CA ASP A 54 7.36 26.66 -7.31
C ASP A 54 8.51 25.89 -6.63
N PRO A 55 8.34 25.40 -5.38
CA PRO A 55 9.35 24.61 -4.66
C PRO A 55 9.87 23.40 -5.45
N ALA A 56 9.02 22.78 -6.27
CA ALA A 56 9.42 21.65 -7.13
C ALA A 56 10.30 22.11 -8.31
N VAL A 57 10.07 23.31 -8.83
CA VAL A 57 10.93 23.90 -9.86
C VAL A 57 12.29 24.27 -9.25
N ALA A 58 12.30 24.89 -8.07
CA ALA A 58 13.52 25.23 -7.34
C ALA A 58 14.41 24.02 -7.07
N ALA A 59 13.83 22.89 -6.64
CA ALA A 59 14.55 21.63 -6.44
C ALA A 59 15.19 21.11 -7.73
N ARG A 60 14.45 21.12 -8.85
CA ARG A 60 14.94 20.65 -10.16
C ARG A 60 16.05 21.51 -10.74
N VAL A 61 16.05 22.81 -10.44
CA VAL A 61 17.14 23.72 -10.84
C VAL A 61 18.40 23.43 -10.05
N LEU A 62 18.30 23.31 -8.73
CA LEU A 62 19.46 23.04 -7.88
C LEU A 62 20.04 21.64 -8.08
N GLU A 63 19.20 20.65 -8.39
CA GLU A 63 19.65 19.31 -8.79
C GLU A 63 20.49 19.34 -10.09
N TRP A 64 20.15 20.23 -11.03
CA TRP A 64 20.96 20.41 -12.23
C TRP A 64 22.22 21.23 -11.96
N ALA A 65 22.11 22.28 -11.14
CA ALA A 65 23.18 23.23 -10.95
C ALA A 65 24.28 22.72 -10.02
N LEU A 66 23.92 22.07 -8.92
CA LEU A 66 24.85 21.53 -7.94
C LEU A 66 25.34 20.12 -8.35
N PRO A 67 26.61 19.79 -8.09
CA PRO A 67 27.04 18.40 -8.19
C PRO A 67 26.28 17.54 -7.16
N PRO A 68 25.96 16.28 -7.47
CA PRO A 68 25.36 15.38 -6.50
C PRO A 68 26.30 15.27 -5.29
N ALA A 69 25.76 15.54 -4.10
CA ALA A 69 26.53 15.40 -2.87
C ALA A 69 27.16 13.99 -2.81
N PRO A 70 28.43 13.84 -2.41
CA PRO A 70 29.04 12.53 -2.26
C PRO A 70 28.24 11.72 -1.23
N GLY A 71 27.48 10.73 -1.70
CA GLY A 71 26.57 9.91 -0.90
C GLY A 71 25.07 10.06 -1.21
N ALA A 72 24.68 11.01 -2.05
CA ALA A 72 23.32 11.08 -2.56
C ALA A 72 23.16 10.15 -3.77
N ALA A 73 22.42 9.05 -3.60
CA ALA A 73 22.01 8.20 -4.71
C ALA A 73 21.20 9.03 -5.72
N PRO A 74 21.33 8.79 -7.04
CA PRO A 74 20.61 9.56 -8.05
C PRO A 74 19.10 9.41 -7.83
N ALA A 75 18.41 10.52 -7.57
CA ALA A 75 16.96 10.57 -7.63
C ALA A 75 16.55 10.37 -9.09
N ALA A 76 15.90 9.24 -9.38
CA ALA A 76 15.39 8.96 -10.72
C ALA A 76 14.26 9.94 -11.06
N PRO A 77 14.15 10.37 -12.34
CA PRO A 77 13.07 11.24 -12.77
C PRO A 77 11.78 10.43 -12.95
N GLY A 78 10.70 10.85 -12.28
CA GLY A 78 9.33 10.45 -12.62
C GLY A 78 8.61 9.66 -11.53
N ALA A 79 7.80 10.37 -10.74
CA ALA A 79 6.77 9.88 -9.82
C ALA A 79 7.24 8.88 -8.75
N PRO A 80 6.55 8.74 -7.60
CA PRO A 80 6.69 7.54 -6.81
C PRO A 80 6.22 6.38 -7.70
N LEU A 81 7.16 5.66 -8.32
CA LEU A 81 6.90 4.29 -8.73
C LEU A 81 6.27 3.63 -7.50
N PRO A 82 5.09 3.01 -7.61
CA PRO A 82 4.53 2.31 -6.47
C PRO A 82 5.63 1.37 -6.01
N THR A 83 6.10 1.54 -4.78
CA THR A 83 6.99 0.57 -4.18
C THR A 83 6.16 -0.71 -4.15
N ILE A 84 6.39 -1.58 -5.14
CA ILE A 84 5.76 -2.88 -5.18
C ILE A 84 6.46 -3.64 -4.06
N VAL A 85 5.92 -3.49 -2.86
CA VAL A 85 6.27 -4.32 -1.72
C VAL A 85 5.75 -5.70 -2.08
N VAL A 86 6.64 -6.51 -2.65
CA VAL A 86 6.35 -7.92 -2.92
C VAL A 86 6.40 -8.62 -1.58
N ASP A 87 5.26 -8.65 -0.90
CA ASP A 87 5.07 -9.53 0.24
C ASP A 87 5.10 -10.98 -0.25
N SER A 88 5.77 -11.83 0.52
CA SER A 88 5.80 -13.26 0.24
C SER A 88 4.40 -13.85 0.45
N SER A 89 4.06 -14.91 -0.29
CA SER A 89 2.71 -15.50 -0.27
C SER A 89 2.28 -16.06 1.10
N ASP A 90 3.23 -16.18 2.03
CA ASP A 90 3.07 -16.66 3.41
C ASP A 90 2.95 -15.52 4.45
N VAL A 91 2.78 -14.27 4.02
CA VAL A 91 2.59 -13.14 4.95
C VAL A 91 1.20 -13.19 5.60
N ILE A 92 1.18 -13.13 6.93
CA ILE A 92 -0.04 -13.12 7.74
C ILE A 92 -0.32 -11.68 8.18
N PHE A 93 -1.57 -11.24 8.04
CA PHE A 93 -2.01 -9.90 8.45
C PHE A 93 -3.05 -9.98 9.57
N CYS A 94 -3.02 -9.01 10.48
CA CYS A 94 -4.05 -8.87 11.49
C CYS A 94 -5.40 -8.53 10.85
N ALA A 95 -6.45 -9.29 11.17
CA ALA A 95 -7.80 -9.06 10.63
C ALA A 95 -8.42 -7.71 11.02
N ASN A 96 -7.94 -7.07 12.11
CA ASN A 96 -8.53 -5.84 12.61
C ASN A 96 -7.78 -4.57 12.17
N CYS A 97 -6.44 -4.61 12.13
CA CYS A 97 -5.64 -3.43 11.81
C CYS A 97 -4.74 -3.62 10.58
N HIS A 98 -4.82 -4.77 9.90
CA HIS A 98 -4.04 -5.12 8.72
C HIS A 98 -2.53 -4.99 8.87
N HIS A 99 -2.03 -4.98 10.11
CA HIS A 99 -0.61 -4.95 10.38
C HIS A 99 -0.01 -6.33 10.13
N LYS A 100 1.17 -6.36 9.51
CA LYS A 100 1.94 -7.58 9.25
C LYS A 100 2.26 -8.28 10.57
N GLN A 101 1.89 -9.54 10.68
CA GLN A 101 2.14 -10.38 11.85
C GLN A 101 3.32 -11.31 11.57
N PRO A 102 3.99 -11.81 12.63
CA PRO A 102 5.07 -12.78 12.45
C PRO A 102 4.51 -14.11 11.90
N LYS A 103 5.39 -14.96 11.33
CA LYS A 103 4.96 -16.17 10.59
C LYS A 103 4.34 -17.25 11.48
N ASP A 104 4.62 -17.19 12.77
CA ASP A 104 4.07 -18.03 13.82
C ASP A 104 2.75 -17.50 14.39
N TYR A 105 2.16 -16.44 13.81
CA TYR A 105 0.88 -15.89 14.24
C TYR A 105 -0.28 -16.87 14.00
N THR A 106 -0.83 -17.39 15.09
CA THR A 106 -1.91 -18.38 15.09
C THR A 106 -3.21 -17.81 15.67
N PRO A 107 -4.38 -18.41 15.36
CA PRO A 107 -5.63 -18.05 16.00
C PRO A 107 -5.54 -18.20 17.52
N GLY A 108 -5.83 -17.13 18.26
CA GLY A 108 -5.63 -17.06 19.70
C GLY A 108 -4.48 -16.14 20.13
N ASP A 109 -3.52 -15.83 19.26
CA ASP A 109 -2.43 -14.90 19.56
C ASP A 109 -2.91 -13.44 19.59
N LEU A 110 -2.15 -12.56 20.23
CA LEU A 110 -2.46 -11.13 20.25
C LEU A 110 -1.70 -10.42 19.13
N CYS A 111 -2.40 -9.56 18.39
CA CYS A 111 -1.76 -8.70 17.39
C CYS A 111 -0.74 -7.77 18.07
N VAL A 112 0.50 -7.74 17.55
CA VAL A 112 1.60 -6.92 18.08
C VAL A 112 1.28 -5.42 18.04
N ASN A 113 0.45 -4.99 17.08
CA ASN A 113 0.13 -3.57 16.90
C ASN A 113 -1.15 -3.14 17.63
N CYS A 114 -2.27 -3.85 17.44
CA CYS A 114 -3.56 -3.44 18.02
C CYS A 114 -3.93 -4.14 19.32
N GLY A 115 -3.16 -5.13 19.77
CA GLY A 115 -3.40 -5.87 21.01
C GLY A 115 -4.68 -6.71 21.00
N ARG A 116 -5.39 -6.80 19.88
CA ARG A 116 -6.59 -7.63 19.74
C ARG A 116 -6.19 -9.05 19.41
N GLN A 117 -6.95 -10.00 19.95
CA GLN A 117 -6.77 -11.41 19.66
C GLN A 117 -7.00 -11.69 18.17
N ALA A 118 -6.15 -12.54 17.60
CA ALA A 118 -6.29 -13.17 16.31
C ALA A 118 -7.59 -13.97 16.34
N GLU A 119 -8.66 -13.39 15.81
CA GLU A 119 -9.90 -14.14 15.64
C GLU A 119 -9.63 -15.29 14.67
N PRO A 120 -9.98 -16.55 15.00
CA PRO A 120 -10.14 -17.54 13.96
C PRO A 120 -11.19 -16.99 12.99
N ILE A 121 -10.88 -16.98 11.70
CA ILE A 121 -11.84 -16.63 10.66
C ILE A 121 -12.83 -17.79 10.55
N GLU A 122 -13.67 -17.94 11.56
CA GLU A 122 -14.85 -18.77 11.48
C GLU A 122 -16.02 -17.87 11.11
N GLN A 123 -16.69 -18.22 10.01
CA GLN A 123 -17.81 -17.46 9.49
C GLN A 123 -19.10 -18.21 9.77
N CYS A 124 -20.15 -17.49 10.11
CA CYS A 124 -21.45 -18.09 10.31
C CYS A 124 -22.03 -18.50 8.95
N PHE A 125 -22.16 -19.79 8.68
CA PHE A 125 -22.77 -20.30 7.44
C PHE A 125 -24.26 -19.90 7.26
N TRP A 126 -24.93 -19.46 8.33
CA TRP A 126 -26.34 -19.09 8.28
C TRP A 126 -26.58 -17.61 7.97
N CYS A 127 -25.88 -16.71 8.65
CA CYS A 127 -26.09 -15.26 8.49
C CYS A 127 -24.88 -14.49 7.96
N GLY A 128 -23.74 -15.15 7.75
CA GLY A 128 -22.52 -14.51 7.24
C GLY A 128 -21.76 -13.65 8.25
N ALA A 129 -22.28 -13.46 9.46
CA ALA A 129 -21.57 -12.75 10.52
C ALA A 129 -20.29 -13.50 10.91
N SER A 130 -19.25 -12.77 11.31
CA SER A 130 -18.09 -13.28 12.05
C SER A 130 -18.20 -12.85 13.51
N GLY A 131 -17.50 -13.55 14.41
CA GLY A 131 -17.40 -13.14 15.80
C GLY A 131 -16.73 -14.18 16.69
N PRO A 132 -16.45 -13.82 17.95
CA PRO A 132 -15.76 -14.70 18.87
C PRO A 132 -16.65 -15.83 19.39
N GLY A 133 -16.04 -17.00 19.61
CA GLY A 133 -16.67 -18.18 20.21
C GLY A 133 -17.04 -19.26 19.19
N LYS A 134 -17.81 -20.26 19.62
CA LYS A 134 -18.24 -21.39 18.79
C LYS A 134 -19.59 -21.17 18.10
N PHE A 135 -20.38 -20.19 18.55
CA PHE A 135 -21.73 -19.93 18.07
C PHE A 135 -21.91 -18.46 17.73
N CYS A 136 -22.62 -18.21 16.63
CA CYS A 136 -22.99 -16.88 16.19
C CYS A 136 -23.99 -16.24 17.16
N ARG A 137 -23.70 -15.03 17.65
CA ARG A 137 -24.61 -14.31 18.55
C ARG A 137 -25.88 -13.78 17.87
N ASN A 138 -25.85 -13.61 16.55
CA ASN A 138 -26.99 -13.07 15.80
C ASN A 138 -28.05 -14.16 15.54
N CYS A 139 -27.63 -15.33 15.07
CA CYS A 139 -28.57 -16.39 14.69
C CYS A 139 -28.43 -17.68 15.50
N GLY A 140 -27.42 -17.82 16.35
CA GLY A 140 -27.15 -19.02 17.16
C GLY A 140 -26.57 -20.21 16.39
N ALA A 141 -26.13 -20.04 15.13
CA ALA A 141 -25.53 -21.14 14.37
C ALA A 141 -24.08 -21.36 14.78
N HIS A 142 -23.62 -22.61 14.74
CA HIS A 142 -22.21 -22.90 15.00
C HIS A 142 -21.35 -22.24 13.93
N PHE A 143 -20.22 -21.68 14.35
CA PHE A 143 -19.23 -21.14 13.43
C PHE A 143 -18.50 -22.28 12.72
N VAL A 144 -18.26 -22.12 11.41
CA VAL A 144 -17.52 -23.10 10.62
C VAL A 144 -16.24 -22.48 10.11
N ARG A 145 -15.19 -23.29 9.98
CA ARG A 145 -13.92 -22.85 9.40
C ARG A 145 -14.17 -22.31 8.00
N THR A 146 -13.48 -21.23 7.64
CA THR A 146 -13.62 -20.61 6.30
C THR A 146 -13.42 -21.62 5.16
N ALA A 147 -12.53 -22.60 5.32
CA ALA A 147 -12.34 -23.67 4.34
C ALA A 147 -13.62 -24.49 4.11
N GLU A 148 -14.41 -24.77 5.14
CA GLU A 148 -15.62 -25.62 5.05
C GLU A 148 -16.91 -24.81 4.83
N LEU A 149 -16.82 -23.48 4.82
CA LEU A 149 -17.97 -22.59 4.64
C LEU A 149 -18.77 -22.88 3.35
N PRO A 150 -18.15 -23.12 2.18
CA PRO A 150 -18.92 -23.44 0.97
C PRO A 150 -19.69 -24.75 1.07
N LEU A 151 -19.15 -25.73 1.81
CA LEU A 151 -19.85 -26.99 2.08
C LEU A 151 -21.05 -26.76 3.00
N ALA A 152 -20.87 -25.98 4.06
CA ALA A 152 -21.96 -25.62 4.98
C ALA A 152 -23.10 -24.86 4.27
N LEU A 153 -22.76 -23.95 3.35
CA LEU A 153 -23.74 -23.23 2.51
C LEU A 153 -24.48 -24.17 1.55
N LEU A 154 -23.78 -25.13 0.96
CA LEU A 154 -24.41 -26.16 0.11
C LEU A 154 -25.41 -26.99 0.92
N LEU A 155 -25.02 -27.48 2.10
CA LEU A 155 -25.90 -28.28 2.96
C LEU A 155 -27.11 -27.49 3.45
N ARG A 156 -26.95 -26.19 3.74
CA ARG A 156 -28.07 -25.29 4.01
C ARG A 156 -29.02 -25.18 2.81
N ARG A 157 -28.48 -25.05 1.60
CA ARG A 157 -29.29 -24.99 0.36
C ARG A 157 -30.03 -26.30 0.10
N ASP A 158 -29.41 -27.43 0.46
CA ASP A 158 -30.02 -28.76 0.40
C ASP A 158 -31.11 -28.97 1.48
N GLY A 159 -31.33 -27.99 2.36
CA GLY A 159 -32.42 -27.98 3.34
C GLY A 159 -32.07 -28.63 4.68
N LEU A 160 -30.79 -28.91 4.96
CA LEU A 160 -30.40 -29.45 6.27
C LEU A 160 -30.66 -28.43 7.39
N ALA A 161 -31.06 -28.95 8.54
CA ALA A 161 -31.29 -28.15 9.73
C ALA A 161 -29.98 -27.51 10.23
N LYS A 162 -30.13 -26.34 10.86
CA LYS A 162 -29.03 -25.52 11.36
C LYS A 162 -28.07 -26.25 12.29
N ASP A 163 -28.58 -27.12 13.16
CA ASP A 163 -27.75 -27.87 14.11
C ASP A 163 -27.16 -29.15 13.51
N GLU A 164 -27.72 -29.61 12.39
CA GLU A 164 -27.32 -30.83 11.69
C GLU A 164 -26.10 -30.60 10.78
N ILE A 165 -25.97 -29.39 10.23
CA ILE A 165 -24.90 -29.05 9.28
C ILE A 165 -23.50 -29.23 9.89
N PRO A 166 -23.19 -28.69 11.09
CA PRO A 166 -21.90 -28.90 11.73
C PRO A 166 -21.65 -30.37 12.05
N ARG A 167 -22.69 -31.11 12.49
CA ARG A 167 -22.59 -32.55 12.77
C ARG A 167 -22.19 -33.32 11.51
N ARG A 168 -22.92 -33.10 10.41
CA ARG A 168 -22.65 -33.76 9.13
C ARG A 168 -21.26 -33.43 8.59
N LEU A 169 -20.77 -32.20 8.76
CA LEU A 169 -19.41 -31.82 8.33
C LEU A 169 -18.31 -32.46 9.19
N ASN A 170 -18.54 -32.65 10.48
CA ASN A 170 -17.58 -33.31 11.37
C ASN A 170 -17.56 -34.84 11.19
N GLU A 171 -18.71 -35.45 10.91
CA GLU A 171 -18.85 -36.89 10.68
C GLU A 171 -18.48 -37.32 9.26
N ALA A 172 -18.49 -36.41 8.29
CA ALA A 172 -18.18 -36.72 6.90
C ALA A 172 -16.72 -37.16 6.72
N SER A 173 -16.52 -38.28 6.03
CA SER A 173 -15.20 -38.75 5.64
C SER A 173 -14.54 -37.82 4.60
N ALA A 174 -13.23 -37.96 4.40
CA ALA A 174 -12.51 -37.17 3.39
C ALA A 174 -13.09 -37.38 1.98
N GLU A 175 -13.50 -38.61 1.64
CA GLU A 175 -14.13 -38.93 0.35
C GLU A 175 -15.50 -38.27 0.21
N GLU A 176 -16.33 -38.28 1.25
CA GLU A 176 -17.63 -37.60 1.24
C GLU A 176 -17.47 -36.08 1.11
N LYS A 177 -16.50 -35.49 1.81
CA LYS A 177 -16.17 -34.06 1.68
C LYS A 177 -15.74 -33.72 0.26
N GLU A 178 -14.94 -34.56 -0.40
CA GLU A 178 -14.53 -34.35 -1.79
C GLU A 178 -15.71 -34.41 -2.76
N GLN A 179 -16.67 -35.32 -2.54
CA GLN A 179 -17.91 -35.37 -3.33
C GLN A 179 -18.77 -34.11 -3.15
N LEU A 180 -18.90 -33.61 -1.91
CA LEU A 180 -19.58 -32.36 -1.62
C LEU A 180 -18.88 -31.18 -2.30
N TRP A 181 -17.54 -31.13 -2.27
CA TRP A 181 -16.76 -30.16 -3.03
C TRP A 181 -16.99 -30.25 -4.52
N GLY A 182 -17.10 -31.46 -5.06
CA GLY A 182 -17.52 -31.68 -6.45
C GLY A 182 -18.86 -31.02 -6.77
N ARG A 183 -19.85 -31.10 -5.86
CA ARG A 183 -21.15 -30.42 -6.00
C ARG A 183 -21.03 -28.90 -5.89
N VAL A 184 -20.24 -28.38 -4.94
CA VAL A 184 -19.99 -26.94 -4.78
C VAL A 184 -19.37 -26.37 -6.06
N ARG A 185 -18.37 -27.05 -6.64
CA ARG A 185 -17.71 -26.64 -7.89
C ARG A 185 -18.68 -26.63 -9.06
N ARG A 186 -19.57 -27.63 -9.18
CA ARG A 186 -20.60 -27.70 -10.22
C ARG A 186 -21.70 -26.64 -10.06
N ALA A 187 -21.97 -26.21 -8.83
CA ALA A 187 -22.99 -25.20 -8.54
C ALA A 187 -22.49 -23.75 -8.70
N ARG A 188 -21.18 -23.53 -8.91
CA ARG A 188 -20.58 -22.24 -9.25
C ARG A 188 -20.50 -22.10 -10.79
N ILE A 189 -21.64 -21.82 -11.41
CA ILE A 189 -21.78 -21.11 -12.70
C ILE A 189 -22.83 -20.03 -12.47
#